data_AF-A0A836TUI4-F1
#
_entry.id   AF-A0A836TUI4-F1
#
_cell.length_a   1.000
_cell.length_b   1.000
_cell.length_c   1.000
_cell.angle_alpha   90.00
_cell.angle_beta   90.00
_cell.angle_gamma   90.00
#
_symmetry.space_group_name_H-M   'P 1'
#
loop_
_entity.id
_entity.type
_entity.pdbx_description
1 polymer ?
#
loop_
_entity_poly.entity_id
_entity_poly.type
_entity_poly.pdbx_seq_one_letter_code
_entity_poly.pdbx_strand_id
1 'polypeptide(L)'
;AGWDDAHINAPDVAVNHARLGGFFLYYDYPPEALVLFARATRLESYNTWLLNEIGGMLSRKGKGLAALDFFQRALAVDPEFGIALINTGGILNALGRSLEALPYFERALVLSPGDPGVRFFLGVTYLSLQRHDDAHQSLRQALVEVGDTNDELRQRIQAALAAIP
;
A
#
# COMPACT_ATOMS: atom_id res chain seq x y z
N ALA A 1 24.29 2.76 -24.70
CA ALA A 1 23.25 3.81 -24.75
C ALA A 1 22.52 3.75 -23.43
N GLY A 2 22.72 4.63 -22.47
CA GLY A 2 23.05 6.05 -22.53
C GLY A 2 22.12 6.69 -21.51
N TRP A 3 22.31 6.34 -20.24
CA TRP A 3 21.58 6.92 -19.12
C TRP A 3 22.31 8.22 -18.80
N ASP A 4 21.99 9.29 -19.52
CA ASP A 4 22.58 10.59 -19.24
C ASP A 4 22.08 11.08 -17.87
N ASP A 5 23.02 11.25 -16.94
CA ASP A 5 22.82 11.82 -15.59
C ASP A 5 22.06 13.17 -15.60
N ALA A 6 22.01 13.84 -16.75
CA ALA A 6 21.26 15.07 -16.98
C ALA A 6 19.74 14.88 -16.84
N HIS A 7 19.19 13.73 -17.24
CA HIS A 7 17.75 13.46 -17.08
C HIS A 7 17.41 12.97 -15.68
N ILE A 8 18.36 12.37 -14.94
CA ILE A 8 18.18 11.94 -13.54
C ILE A 8 18.21 13.14 -12.58
N ASN A 9 18.92 14.20 -12.96
CA ASN A 9 19.06 15.43 -12.16
C ASN A 9 18.28 16.63 -12.71
N ALA A 10 17.37 16.42 -13.67
CA ALA A 10 16.52 17.49 -14.19
C ALA A 10 15.62 18.04 -13.05
N PRO A 11 15.76 19.34 -12.68
CA PRO A 11 15.16 19.93 -11.49
C PRO A 11 13.63 20.16 -11.59
N ASP A 12 13.02 19.79 -12.71
CA ASP A 12 11.61 19.93 -13.03
C ASP A 12 10.88 18.58 -13.17
N VAL A 13 11.59 17.45 -13.05
CA VAL A 13 10.98 16.13 -13.16
C VAL A 13 10.56 15.64 -11.77
N ALA A 14 9.25 15.42 -11.58
CA ALA A 14 8.68 15.04 -10.30
C ALA A 14 9.22 13.69 -9.78
N VAL A 15 9.37 12.70 -10.68
CA VAL A 15 9.84 11.36 -10.29
C VAL A 15 11.29 11.37 -9.78
N ASN A 16 12.14 12.28 -10.26
CA ASN A 16 13.53 12.39 -9.78
C ASN A 16 13.57 12.90 -8.34
N HIS A 17 12.75 13.90 -8.02
CA HIS A 17 12.60 14.38 -6.66
C HIS A 17 12.07 13.28 -5.73
N ALA A 18 11.09 12.50 -6.18
CA ALA A 18 10.59 11.37 -5.39
C ALA A 18 11.65 10.30 -5.17
N ARG A 19 12.42 9.93 -6.20
CA ARG A 19 13.51 8.95 -6.09
C ARG A 19 14.61 9.42 -5.15
N LEU A 20 15.04 10.68 -5.28
CA LEU A 20 16.04 11.25 -4.37
C LEU A 20 15.50 11.36 -2.94
N GLY A 21 14.22 11.70 -2.78
CA GLY A 21 13.56 11.68 -1.47
C GLY A 21 13.56 10.28 -0.86
N GLY A 22 13.29 9.25 -1.67
CA GLY A 22 13.42 7.85 -1.31
C GLY A 22 14.83 7.46 -0.88
N PHE A 23 15.86 7.95 -1.57
CA PHE A 23 17.26 7.75 -1.20
C PHE A 23 17.58 8.36 0.18
N PHE A 24 17.21 9.61 0.44
CA PHE A 24 17.41 10.22 1.77
C PHE A 24 16.64 9.49 2.86
N LEU A 25 15.41 9.06 2.56
CA LEU A 25 14.61 8.27 3.48
C LEU A 25 15.29 6.91 3.77
N TYR A 26 15.93 6.30 2.77
CA TYR A 26 16.68 5.05 2.92
C TYR A 26 17.84 5.19 3.91
N TYR A 27 18.55 6.31 3.90
CA TYR A 27 19.66 6.60 4.83
C TYR A 27 19.24 7.32 6.12
N ASP A 28 17.94 7.30 6.45
CA ASP A 28 17.38 7.87 7.68
C ASP A 28 17.60 9.38 7.84
N TYR A 29 17.47 10.11 6.72
CA TYR A 29 17.37 11.58 6.65
C TYR A 29 15.93 12.02 6.32
N PRO A 30 14.98 11.92 7.27
CA PRO A 30 13.58 12.18 6.98
C PRO A 30 13.23 13.64 6.60
N PRO A 31 13.82 14.70 7.18
CA PRO A 31 13.50 16.07 6.76
C PRO A 31 13.82 16.33 5.29
N GLU A 32 14.98 15.87 4.82
CA GLU A 32 15.46 16.01 3.45
C GLU A 32 14.55 15.24 2.48
N ALA A 33 14.15 14.01 2.86
CA ALA A 33 13.20 13.22 2.10
C ALA A 33 11.85 13.94 1.93
N LEU A 34 11.31 14.51 3.01
CA LEU A 34 10.02 15.21 2.99
C LEU A 34 10.06 16.47 2.12
N VAL A 35 11.16 17.23 2.13
CA VAL A 35 11.35 18.39 1.25
C VAL A 35 11.29 17.96 -0.21
N LEU A 36 11.92 16.84 -0.55
CA LEU A 36 11.96 16.32 -1.91
C LEU A 36 10.59 15.76 -2.35
N PHE A 37 9.89 15.04 -1.48
CA PHE A 37 8.51 14.61 -1.73
C PHE A 37 7.56 15.81 -1.92
N ALA A 38 7.74 16.88 -1.15
CA ALA A 38 6.98 18.12 -1.30
C ALA A 38 7.30 18.86 -2.61
N ARG A 39 8.51 18.72 -3.16
CA ARG A 39 8.84 19.22 -4.51
C ARG A 39 8.20 18.35 -5.59
N ALA A 40 8.35 17.03 -5.49
CA ALA A 40 7.76 16.07 -6.42
C ALA A 40 6.24 16.28 -6.56
N THR A 41 5.53 16.38 -5.44
CA THR A 41 4.08 16.57 -5.45
C THR A 41 3.63 17.99 -5.78
N ARG A 42 4.51 19.00 -5.76
CA ARG A 42 4.21 20.33 -6.32
C ARG A 42 4.28 20.33 -7.84
N LEU A 43 5.20 19.56 -8.41
CA LEU A 43 5.33 19.42 -9.86
C LEU A 43 4.17 18.59 -10.44
N GLU A 44 3.76 17.53 -9.74
CA GLU A 44 2.69 16.64 -10.18
C GLU A 44 1.72 16.30 -9.05
N SER A 45 0.88 17.26 -8.66
CA SER A 45 -0.07 17.11 -7.54
C SER A 45 -1.19 16.11 -7.78
N TYR A 46 -1.49 15.81 -9.05
CA TYR A 46 -2.58 14.91 -9.47
C TYR A 46 -2.05 13.59 -10.06
N ASN A 47 -0.78 13.27 -9.89
CA ASN A 47 -0.25 11.98 -10.32
C ASN A 47 -0.47 10.93 -9.23
N THR A 48 -1.56 10.17 -9.37
CA THR A 48 -1.96 9.10 -8.43
C THR A 48 -0.84 8.08 -8.21
N TRP A 49 -0.13 7.68 -9.27
CA TRP A 49 0.99 6.75 -9.18
C TRP A 49 2.14 7.33 -8.35
N LEU A 50 2.54 8.57 -8.62
CA LEU A 50 3.61 9.24 -7.87
C LEU A 50 3.26 9.37 -6.37
N LEU A 51 2.03 9.76 -6.07
CA LEU A 51 1.54 9.86 -4.69
C LEU A 51 1.60 8.50 -3.99
N ASN A 52 1.14 7.43 -4.65
CA ASN A 52 1.22 6.08 -4.13
C ASN A 52 2.67 5.59 -3.95
N GLU A 53 3.57 5.88 -4.88
CA GLU A 53 4.99 5.51 -4.77
C GLU A 53 5.65 6.17 -3.55
N ILE A 54 5.38 7.47 -3.31
CA ILE A 54 5.88 8.17 -2.13
C ILE A 54 5.31 7.57 -0.85
N GLY A 55 4.00 7.30 -0.81
CA GLY A 55 3.35 6.61 0.31
C GLY A 55 3.98 5.23 0.57
N GLY A 56 4.27 4.46 -0.48
CA GLY A 56 4.93 3.16 -0.40
C GLY A 56 6.34 3.24 0.20
N MET A 57 7.14 4.24 -0.19
CA MET A 57 8.46 4.47 0.39
C MET A 57 8.40 4.80 1.88
N LEU A 58 7.47 5.66 2.28
CA LEU A 58 7.23 6.01 3.68
C LEU A 58 6.77 4.81 4.52
N SER A 59 5.87 3.99 3.95
CA SER A 59 5.36 2.76 4.56
C SER A 59 6.50 1.78 4.87
N ARG A 60 7.37 1.50 3.90
CA ARG A 60 8.54 0.60 4.07
C ARG A 60 9.51 1.08 5.15
N LYS A 61 9.48 2.37 5.50
CA LYS A 61 10.31 2.99 6.54
C LYS A 61 9.58 3.17 7.88
N GLY A 62 8.43 2.52 8.04
CA GLY A 62 7.65 2.56 9.27
C GLY A 62 6.97 3.91 9.53
N LYS A 63 6.95 4.82 8.54
CA LYS A 63 6.30 6.14 8.65
C LYS A 63 4.82 6.04 8.26
N GLY A 64 4.07 5.18 8.97
CA GLY A 64 2.69 4.81 8.63
C GLY A 64 1.73 5.99 8.48
N LEU A 65 1.74 6.96 9.40
CA LEU A 65 0.87 8.14 9.29
C LEU A 65 1.19 9.02 8.09
N ALA A 66 2.47 9.20 7.77
CA ALA A 66 2.87 9.95 6.58
C ALA A 66 2.49 9.20 5.31
N ALA A 67 2.69 7.87 5.28
CA ALA A 67 2.26 7.04 4.16
C ALA A 67 0.75 7.14 3.90
N LEU A 68 -0.05 7.12 4.98
CA LEU A 68 -1.50 7.24 4.91
C LEU A 68 -1.95 8.55 4.25
N ASP A 69 -1.32 9.68 4.57
CA ASP A 69 -1.59 10.99 3.93
C ASP A 69 -1.42 10.89 2.40
N PHE A 70 -0.30 10.34 1.93
CA PHE A 70 -0.04 10.21 0.50
C PHE A 70 -1.01 9.25 -0.21
N PHE A 71 -1.37 8.12 0.42
CA PHE A 71 -2.37 7.21 -0.15
C PHE A 71 -3.76 7.85 -0.20
N GLN A 72 -4.15 8.61 0.83
CA GLN A 72 -5.43 9.33 0.83
C GLN A 72 -5.46 10.42 -0.23
N ARG A 73 -4.35 11.13 -0.45
CA ARG A 73 -4.22 12.08 -1.56
C ARG A 73 -4.32 11.38 -2.91
N ALA A 74 -3.71 10.21 -3.08
CA ALA A 74 -3.88 9.41 -4.30
C ALA A 74 -5.37 9.05 -4.53
N LEU A 75 -6.06 8.61 -3.48
CA LEU A 75 -7.50 8.28 -3.53
C LEU A 75 -8.42 9.49 -3.71
N ALA A 76 -7.97 10.69 -3.34
CA ALA A 76 -8.70 11.92 -3.62
C ALA A 76 -8.62 12.31 -5.10
N VAL A 77 -7.54 11.91 -5.80
CA VAL A 77 -7.38 12.10 -7.24
C VAL A 77 -8.11 11.02 -8.02
N ASP A 78 -7.91 9.75 -7.64
CA ASP A 78 -8.56 8.59 -8.23
C ASP A 78 -9.11 7.68 -7.12
N PRO A 79 -10.41 7.78 -6.81
CA PRO A 79 -11.06 6.98 -5.77
C PRO A 79 -11.02 5.47 -6.02
N GLU A 80 -10.82 5.03 -7.26
CA GLU A 80 -10.79 3.62 -7.66
C GLU A 80 -9.37 3.09 -7.86
N PHE A 81 -8.36 3.85 -7.42
CA PHE A 81 -6.98 3.40 -7.51
C PHE A 81 -6.70 2.24 -6.54
N GLY A 82 -6.91 1.02 -7.02
CA GLY A 82 -6.90 -0.22 -6.22
C GLY A 82 -5.65 -0.41 -5.37
N ILE A 83 -4.47 -0.04 -5.88
CA ILE A 83 -3.21 -0.14 -5.15
C ILE A 83 -3.22 0.76 -3.90
N ALA A 84 -3.72 1.99 -4.00
CA ALA A 84 -3.81 2.88 -2.83
C ALA A 84 -4.93 2.47 -1.87
N LEU A 85 -6.01 1.82 -2.34
CA LEU A 85 -7.02 1.23 -1.45
C LEU A 85 -6.38 0.13 -0.58
N ILE A 86 -5.67 -0.81 -1.20
CA ILE A 86 -4.97 -1.91 -0.50
C ILE A 86 -3.94 -1.35 0.47
N ASN A 87 -3.12 -0.39 0.02
CA ASN A 87 -2.07 0.21 0.85
C ASN A 87 -2.66 0.99 2.04
N THR A 88 -3.73 1.75 1.83
CA THR A 88 -4.46 2.44 2.91
C THR A 88 -4.98 1.46 3.95
N GLY A 89 -5.67 0.40 3.52
CA GLY A 89 -6.17 -0.63 4.42
C GLY A 89 -5.05 -1.33 5.19
N GLY A 90 -3.94 -1.64 4.53
CA GLY A 90 -2.77 -2.27 5.16
C GLY A 90 -2.15 -1.41 6.25
N ILE A 91 -1.98 -0.10 5.98
CA ILE A 91 -1.48 0.85 6.99
C ILE A 91 -2.45 0.99 8.15
N LEU A 92 -3.75 1.10 7.90
CA LEU A 92 -4.75 1.22 8.96
C LEU A 92 -4.74 -0.02 9.88
N ASN A 93 -4.64 -1.22 9.33
CA ASN A 93 -4.46 -2.44 10.13
C ASN A 93 -3.18 -2.42 10.95
N ALA A 94 -2.04 -2.04 10.36
CA ALA A 94 -0.77 -1.95 11.08
C ALA A 94 -0.81 -0.92 12.23
N LEU A 95 -1.68 0.08 12.13
CA LEU A 95 -1.94 1.07 13.17
C LEU A 95 -3.03 0.64 14.17
N GLY A 96 -3.56 -0.59 14.08
CA GLY A 96 -4.64 -1.09 14.93
C GLY A 96 -6.02 -0.51 14.62
N ARG A 97 -6.18 0.18 13.50
CA ARG A 97 -7.42 0.85 13.05
C ARG A 97 -8.20 -0.05 12.08
N SER A 98 -8.41 -1.32 12.45
CA SER A 98 -8.98 -2.33 11.56
C SER A 98 -10.42 -2.04 11.11
N LEU A 99 -11.22 -1.37 11.94
CA LEU A 99 -12.58 -0.94 11.54
C LEU A 99 -12.54 0.06 10.38
N GLU A 100 -11.53 0.94 10.37
CA GLU A 100 -11.36 1.93 9.30
C GLU A 100 -10.72 1.30 8.05
N ALA A 101 -9.93 0.23 8.21
CA ALA A 101 -9.32 -0.49 7.10
C ALA A 101 -10.34 -1.23 6.23
N LEU A 102 -11.37 -1.79 6.85
CA LEU A 102 -12.36 -2.66 6.20
C LEU A 102 -12.97 -2.08 4.92
N PRO A 103 -13.53 -0.85 4.89
CA PRO A 103 -14.14 -0.29 3.68
C PRO A 103 -13.15 -0.11 2.52
N TYR A 104 -11.85 0.06 2.79
CA TYR A 104 -10.85 0.16 1.72
C TYR A 104 -10.62 -1.19 1.04
N PHE A 105 -10.52 -2.26 1.83
CA PHE A 105 -10.36 -3.60 1.26
C PHE A 105 -11.64 -4.12 0.60
N GLU A 106 -12.82 -3.81 1.14
CA GLU A 106 -14.10 -4.12 0.48
C GLU A 106 -14.19 -3.45 -0.89
N ARG A 107 -13.83 -2.18 -0.99
CA ARG A 107 -13.77 -1.46 -2.27
C ARG A 107 -12.72 -2.05 -3.21
N ALA A 108 -11.52 -2.40 -2.71
CA ALA A 108 -10.50 -3.06 -3.51
C ALA A 108 -10.98 -4.42 -4.05
N LEU A 109 -11.77 -5.17 -3.27
CA LEU A 109 -12.34 -6.44 -3.69
C LEU A 109 -13.40 -6.27 -4.77
N VAL A 110 -14.21 -5.20 -4.71
CA VAL A 110 -15.17 -4.89 -5.78
C VAL A 110 -14.45 -4.63 -7.11
N LEU A 111 -13.32 -3.94 -7.08
CA LEU A 111 -12.51 -3.66 -8.27
C LEU A 111 -11.76 -4.89 -8.79
N SER A 112 -11.33 -5.78 -7.88
CA SER A 112 -10.61 -7.01 -8.22
C SER A 112 -11.20 -8.23 -7.48
N PRO A 113 -12.35 -8.77 -7.91
CA PRO A 113 -13.09 -9.80 -7.16
C PRO A 113 -12.37 -11.14 -6.99
N GLY A 114 -11.34 -11.42 -7.79
CA GLY A 114 -10.55 -12.66 -7.76
C GLY A 114 -9.12 -12.46 -7.29
N ASP A 115 -8.81 -11.34 -6.62
CA ASP A 115 -7.47 -11.11 -6.07
C ASP A 115 -7.31 -11.79 -4.70
N PRO A 116 -6.52 -12.88 -4.61
CA PRO A 116 -6.32 -13.60 -3.35
C PRO A 116 -5.61 -12.75 -2.30
N GLY A 117 -4.81 -11.75 -2.70
CA GLY A 117 -4.15 -10.82 -1.79
C GLY A 117 -5.14 -9.91 -1.08
N VAL A 118 -6.12 -9.36 -1.82
CA VAL A 118 -7.19 -8.53 -1.23
C VAL A 118 -8.03 -9.35 -0.24
N ARG A 119 -8.41 -10.58 -0.61
CA ARG A 119 -9.16 -11.48 0.31
C ARG A 119 -8.35 -11.87 1.53
N PHE A 120 -7.04 -12.11 1.38
CA PHE A 120 -6.16 -12.36 2.51
C PHE A 120 -6.14 -11.16 3.48
N PHE A 121 -6.02 -9.94 2.96
CA PHE A 121 -6.06 -8.75 3.80
C PHE A 121 -7.42 -8.54 4.49
N LEU A 122 -8.55 -8.82 3.83
CA LEU A 122 -9.86 -8.86 4.48
C LEU A 122 -9.91 -9.88 5.61
N GLY A 123 -9.42 -11.09 5.37
CA GLY A 123 -9.36 -12.14 6.37
C GLY A 123 -8.57 -11.75 7.62
N VAL A 124 -7.39 -11.15 7.44
CA VAL A 124 -6.56 -10.62 8.53
C VAL A 124 -7.23 -9.44 9.24
N THR A 125 -7.95 -8.59 8.50
CA THR A 125 -8.74 -7.49 9.08
C THR A 125 -9.85 -8.05 9.98
N TYR A 126 -10.59 -9.06 9.51
CA TYR A 126 -11.63 -9.72 10.29
C TYR A 126 -11.10 -10.42 11.54
N LEU A 127 -9.93 -11.06 11.46
CA LEU A 127 -9.23 -11.60 12.64
C LEU A 127 -8.95 -10.52 13.68
N SER A 128 -8.42 -9.38 13.24
CA SER A 128 -8.13 -8.24 14.11
C SER A 128 -9.39 -7.67 14.79
N LEU A 129 -10.54 -7.81 14.12
CA LEU A 129 -11.86 -7.43 14.62
C LEU A 129 -12.58 -8.53 15.41
N GLN A 130 -11.93 -9.68 15.66
CA GLN A 130 -12.54 -10.85 16.32
C GLN A 130 -13.78 -11.42 15.57
N ARG A 131 -13.88 -11.17 14.26
CA ARG A 131 -14.93 -11.70 13.39
C ARG A 131 -14.45 -13.01 12.74
N HIS A 132 -14.39 -14.06 13.54
CA HIS A 132 -13.73 -15.33 13.16
C HIS A 132 -14.38 -16.03 11.96
N ASP A 133 -15.72 -16.03 11.87
CA ASP A 133 -16.44 -16.64 10.75
C ASP A 133 -16.13 -15.94 9.41
N ASP A 134 -16.18 -14.60 9.40
CA ASP A 134 -15.86 -13.79 8.21
C ASP A 134 -14.39 -13.95 7.80
N ALA A 135 -13.49 -14.03 8.79
CA ALA A 135 -12.09 -14.29 8.55
C ALA A 135 -11.88 -15.67 7.90
N HIS A 136 -12.48 -16.71 8.46
CA HIS A 136 -12.37 -18.07 7.96
C HIS A 136 -12.91 -18.18 6.53
N GLN A 137 -14.07 -17.58 6.24
CA GLN A 137 -14.63 -17.53 4.89
C GLN A 137 -13.69 -16.82 3.91
N SER A 138 -13.22 -15.62 4.25
CA SER A 138 -12.38 -14.80 3.37
C SER A 138 -11.04 -15.48 3.08
N LEU A 139 -10.39 -16.05 4.11
CA LEU A 139 -9.10 -16.73 3.96
C LEU A 139 -9.22 -18.04 3.18
N ARG A 140 -10.33 -18.79 3.31
CA ARG A 140 -10.55 -19.98 2.48
C ARG A 140 -10.75 -19.64 1.01
N GLN A 141 -11.47 -18.57 0.71
CA GLN A 141 -11.60 -18.09 -0.67
C GLN A 141 -10.26 -17.63 -1.22
N ALA A 142 -9.47 -16.89 -0.45
CA ALA A 142 -8.11 -16.50 -0.82
C ALA A 142 -7.23 -17.72 -1.13
N LEU A 143 -7.34 -18.79 -0.33
CA LEU A 143 -6.58 -20.03 -0.53
C LEU A 143 -6.97 -20.76 -1.82
N VAL A 144 -8.24 -20.73 -2.21
CA VAL A 144 -8.69 -21.30 -3.47
C VAL A 144 -8.19 -20.46 -4.65
N GLU A 145 -8.31 -19.14 -4.57
CA GLU A 145 -7.92 -18.21 -5.64
C GLU A 145 -6.41 -18.17 -5.88
N VAL A 146 -5.60 -18.27 -4.83
CA VAL A 146 -4.13 -18.28 -4.98
C VAL A 146 -3.63 -19.51 -5.74
N GLY A 147 -4.36 -20.63 -5.64
CA GLY A 147 -3.95 -21.90 -6.26
C GLY A 147 -2.49 -22.23 -5.93
N ASP A 148 -1.77 -22.84 -6.86
CA ASP A 148 -0.32 -23.14 -6.78
C ASP A 148 0.60 -22.01 -7.26
N THR A 149 0.05 -20.81 -7.47
CA THR A 149 0.78 -19.73 -8.18
C THR A 149 1.69 -18.91 -7.27
N ASN A 150 1.41 -18.86 -5.96
CA ASN A 150 2.15 -18.08 -4.99
C ASN A 150 2.24 -18.80 -3.64
N ASP A 151 3.32 -19.57 -3.46
CA ASP A 151 3.53 -20.37 -2.26
C ASP A 151 3.70 -19.52 -0.99
N GLU A 152 4.31 -18.32 -1.09
CA GLU A 152 4.47 -17.43 0.06
C GLU A 152 3.10 -16.95 0.57
N LEU A 153 2.26 -16.43 -0.34
CA LEU A 153 0.91 -15.97 0.02
C LEU A 153 0.06 -17.12 0.56
N ARG A 154 0.15 -18.29 -0.06
CA ARG A 154 -0.51 -19.51 0.41
C ARG A 154 -0.10 -19.88 1.84
N GLN A 155 1.20 -19.90 2.15
CA GLN A 155 1.69 -20.19 3.50
C GLN A 155 1.17 -19.17 4.51
N ARG A 156 1.14 -17.89 4.15
CA ARG A 156 0.59 -16.83 5.00
C ARG A 156 -0.91 -17.00 5.24
N ILE A 157 -1.68 -17.37 4.21
CA ILE A 157 -3.11 -17.66 4.34
C ILE A 157 -3.34 -18.87 5.27
N GLN A 158 -2.57 -19.94 5.10
CA GLN A 158 -2.67 -21.14 5.94
C GLN A 158 -2.31 -20.85 7.41
N ALA A 159 -1.26 -20.06 7.64
CA ALA A 159 -0.90 -19.63 8.99
C ALA A 159 -2.01 -18.78 9.64
N ALA A 160 -2.63 -17.87 8.87
CA ALA A 160 -3.75 -17.08 9.35
C ALA A 160 -4.99 -17.93 9.67
N LEU A 161 -5.30 -18.93 8.83
CA LEU A 161 -6.39 -19.89 9.08
C LEU A 161 -6.15 -20.71 10.36
N ALA A 162 -4.92 -21.15 10.59
CA ALA A 162 -4.56 -21.92 11.79
C ALA A 162 -4.57 -21.08 13.08
N ALA A 163 -4.52 -19.75 12.97
CA ALA A 163 -4.57 -18.83 14.09
C ALA A 163 -6.00 -18.42 14.48
N ILE A 164 -7.03 -18.86 13.73
CA ILE A 164 -8.43 -18.65 14.10
C ILE A 164 -8.74 -19.56 15.31
N PRO A 165 -9.27 -19.00 16.42
CA PRO A 165 -9.62 -19.77 17.61
C PRO A 165 -10.67 -20.88 17.39
#